data_AF-A0A7Z9QLX6-F1
#
_entry.id   AF-A0A7Z9QLX6-F1
#
_cell.length_a   1.000
_cell.length_b   1.000
_cell.length_c   1.000
_cell.angle_alpha   90.00
_cell.angle_beta   90.00
_cell.angle_gamma   90.00
#
_symmetry.space_group_name_H-M   'P 1'
#
loop_
_entity.id
_entity.type
_entity.pdbx_description
1 polymer ?
#
loop_
_entity_poly.entity_id
_entity_poly.type
_entity_poly.pdbx_seq_one_letter_code
_entity_poly.pdbx_strand_id
1 'polypeptide(L)'
;MIKNSKHRARVTPAKRGKGGGQVAAEPDEKTPGQRHVAMTWAQRLKRVFNIDVAICRLCGGAAKVVACIEDPVVIKTILAHIEKNTPMDSGVQIPEGRGPPQASLFS
;
A
#
# COMPACT_ATOMS: atom_id res chain seq x y z
N MET A 1 19.48 16.42 -4.34
CA MET A 1 18.96 16.11 -5.69
C MET A 1 19.63 14.83 -6.17
N ILE A 2 18.95 13.68 -6.09
CA ILE A 2 19.54 12.37 -6.37
C ILE A 2 19.67 12.20 -7.89
N LYS A 3 20.90 12.10 -8.42
CA LYS A 3 21.15 11.85 -9.84
C LYS A 3 20.75 10.40 -10.17
N ASN A 4 19.74 10.25 -11.02
CA ASN A 4 19.26 8.96 -11.49
C ASN A 4 20.28 8.35 -12.49
N SER A 5 20.63 7.08 -12.32
CA SER A 5 21.63 6.38 -13.15
C SER A 5 21.14 6.15 -14.58
N LYS A 6 22.04 6.31 -15.56
CA LYS A 6 21.76 6.22 -17.01
C LYS A 6 21.19 4.87 -17.45
N HIS A 7 21.42 3.81 -16.67
CA HIS A 7 21.03 2.44 -17.03
C HIS A 7 19.56 2.10 -16.74
N ARG A 8 18.83 2.99 -16.05
CA ARG A 8 17.44 2.73 -15.64
C ARG A 8 16.51 2.44 -16.82
N ALA A 9 16.71 3.12 -17.95
CA ALA A 9 15.92 2.92 -19.16
C ALA A 9 16.07 1.51 -19.76
N ARG A 10 17.17 0.80 -19.46
CA ARG A 10 17.41 -0.58 -19.92
C ARG A 10 16.81 -1.62 -18.98
N VAL A 11 16.58 -1.27 -17.71
CA VAL A 11 16.08 -2.20 -16.68
C VAL A 11 14.55 -2.13 -16.54
N THR A 12 13.95 -0.96 -16.78
CA THR A 12 12.48 -0.81 -16.70
C THR A 12 11.90 -0.69 -18.11
N PRO A 13 11.26 -1.73 -18.66
CA PRO A 13 10.64 -1.67 -19.99
C PRO A 13 9.34 -0.84 -20.04
N ALA A 14 8.98 -0.14 -18.97
CA ALA A 14 7.74 0.62 -18.90
C ALA A 14 7.92 2.04 -19.48
N LYS A 15 7.43 2.24 -20.70
CA LYS A 15 7.19 3.58 -21.29
C LYS A 15 6.19 4.34 -20.41
N ARG A 16 6.68 5.21 -19.51
CA ARG A 16 5.82 6.14 -18.76
C ARG A 16 5.95 7.53 -19.36
N GLY A 17 4.93 7.95 -20.10
CA GLY A 17 4.79 9.31 -20.60
C GLY A 17 3.33 9.68 -20.85
N LYS A 18 2.89 10.73 -20.14
CA LYS A 18 1.89 11.72 -20.57
C LYS A 18 0.39 11.40 -20.36
N GLY A 19 -0.19 12.06 -19.34
CA GLY A 19 -1.53 12.65 -19.37
C GLY A 19 -2.66 11.87 -18.67
N GLY A 20 -3.43 12.58 -17.83
CA GLY A 20 -4.81 12.23 -17.46
C GLY A 20 -5.01 11.93 -15.99
N GLY A 21 -5.37 12.94 -15.20
CA GLY A 21 -6.03 12.73 -13.92
C GLY A 21 -7.48 12.33 -14.12
N GLN A 22 -8.01 11.50 -13.21
CA GLN A 22 -9.42 11.48 -12.81
C GLN A 22 -9.57 10.50 -11.64
N VAL A 23 -9.82 11.09 -10.47
CA VAL A 23 -10.53 10.48 -9.35
C VAL A 23 -12.01 10.43 -9.70
N ALA A 24 -12.63 9.26 -9.67
CA ALA A 24 -14.04 9.06 -9.34
C ALA A 24 -14.37 7.56 -9.28
N ALA A 25 -15.29 7.22 -8.39
CA ALA A 25 -15.75 5.89 -8.03
C ALA A 25 -16.52 5.13 -9.14
N GLU A 26 -16.61 3.82 -8.95
CA GLU A 26 -17.36 2.77 -9.69
C GLU A 26 -18.81 3.17 -10.05
N PRO A 27 -19.43 2.61 -11.12
CA PRO A 27 -19.93 1.21 -11.10
C PRO A 27 -19.70 0.36 -12.38
N ASP A 28 -19.96 -0.93 -12.19
CA ASP A 28 -19.93 -2.11 -13.06
C ASP A 28 -20.51 -1.96 -14.48
N GLU A 29 -19.77 -2.44 -15.50
CA GLU A 29 -20.27 -3.23 -16.64
C GLU A 29 -19.06 -3.77 -17.45
N LYS A 30 -18.94 -5.11 -17.55
CA LYS A 30 -17.75 -5.79 -18.12
C LYS A 30 -17.88 -6.03 -19.63
N THR A 31 -16.78 -5.84 -20.36
CA THR A 31 -16.61 -6.20 -21.79
C THR A 31 -15.21 -6.84 -22.01
N PRO A 32 -15.02 -7.81 -22.92
CA PRO A 32 -14.08 -8.94 -22.79
C PRO A 32 -12.64 -8.64 -23.24
N GLY A 33 -12.19 -7.40 -23.08
CA GLY A 33 -10.77 -7.04 -23.15
C GLY A 33 -10.28 -6.71 -21.76
N GLN A 34 -9.55 -7.63 -21.13
CA GLN A 34 -8.80 -7.43 -19.88
C GLN A 34 -7.83 -6.23 -20.00
N ARG A 35 -8.34 -5.00 -19.95
CA ARG A 35 -7.54 -3.80 -19.82
C ARG A 35 -6.98 -3.78 -18.41
N HIS A 36 -5.87 -4.49 -18.20
CA HIS A 36 -4.96 -4.37 -17.07
C HIS A 36 -5.69 -4.10 -15.75
N VAL A 37 -6.23 -5.12 -15.09
CA VAL A 37 -7.00 -4.98 -13.85
C VAL A 37 -6.19 -4.14 -12.85
N ALA A 38 -6.55 -2.87 -12.75
CA ALA A 38 -5.90 -1.97 -11.83
C ALA A 38 -6.28 -2.45 -10.43
N MET A 39 -5.31 -3.03 -9.71
CA MET A 39 -5.57 -3.45 -8.34
C MET A 39 -6.05 -2.24 -7.54
N THR A 40 -7.22 -2.39 -6.90
CA THR A 40 -7.75 -1.39 -5.98
C THR A 40 -6.77 -1.18 -4.83
N TRP A 41 -6.85 -0.03 -4.17
CA TRP A 41 -6.02 0.25 -3.00
C TRP A 41 -6.11 -0.87 -1.93
N ALA A 42 -7.33 -1.35 -1.65
CA ALA A 42 -7.57 -2.46 -0.73
C ALA A 42 -6.92 -3.78 -1.20
N GLN A 43 -7.03 -4.12 -2.48
CA GLN A 43 -6.39 -5.32 -3.05
C GLN A 43 -4.86 -5.27 -2.93
N ARG A 44 -4.26 -4.09 -3.06
CA ARG A 44 -2.81 -3.90 -2.87
C ARG A 44 -2.41 -4.11 -1.42
N LEU A 45 -3.17 -3.58 -0.46
CA LEU A 45 -2.90 -3.81 0.97
C LEU A 45 -2.94 -5.29 1.33
N LYS A 46 -3.95 -6.02 0.83
CA LYS A 46 -4.05 -7.47 1.02
C LYS A 46 -2.85 -8.20 0.42
N ARG A 47 -2.45 -7.82 -0.80
CA ARG A 47 -1.36 -8.50 -1.50
C ARG A 47 0.02 -8.22 -0.88
N VAL A 48 0.29 -6.99 -0.46
CA VAL A 48 1.64 -6.56 -0.01
C VAL A 48 1.83 -6.75 1.48
N PHE A 49 0.80 -6.43 2.28
CA PHE A 49 0.89 -6.39 3.74
C PHE A 49 0.01 -7.45 4.42
N ASN A 50 -0.72 -8.27 3.67
CA ASN A 50 -1.73 -9.20 4.21
C ASN A 50 -2.80 -8.50 5.08
N ILE A 51 -3.12 -7.25 4.74
CA ILE A 51 -4.16 -6.46 5.42
C ILE A 51 -5.40 -6.43 4.54
N ASP A 52 -6.47 -7.10 4.98
CA ASP A 52 -7.78 -7.02 4.34
C ASP A 52 -8.67 -6.00 5.06
N VAL A 53 -9.01 -4.91 4.36
CA VAL A 53 -9.88 -3.83 4.86
C VAL A 53 -11.33 -3.98 4.38
N ALA A 54 -11.61 -4.96 3.50
CA ALA A 54 -12.94 -5.22 2.97
C ALA A 54 -13.73 -6.23 3.81
N ILE A 55 -13.11 -6.83 4.84
CA ILE A 55 -13.71 -7.82 5.72
C ILE A 55 -13.58 -7.35 7.17
N CYS A 56 -14.69 -7.35 7.90
CA CYS A 56 -14.68 -7.08 9.34
C CYS A 56 -14.01 -8.22 10.10
N ARG A 57 -13.02 -7.92 10.94
CA ARG A 57 -12.32 -8.95 11.73
C ARG A 57 -13.16 -9.56 12.86
N LEU A 58 -14.21 -8.87 13.31
CA LEU A 58 -15.06 -9.32 14.41
C LEU A 58 -16.19 -10.26 13.92
N CYS A 59 -16.82 -9.94 12.79
CA CYS A 59 -17.98 -10.69 12.30
C CYS A 59 -17.76 -11.40 10.95
N GLY A 60 -16.65 -11.15 10.25
CA GLY A 60 -16.37 -11.73 8.94
C GLY A 60 -17.20 -11.18 7.78
N GLY A 61 -18.09 -10.21 8.04
CA GLY A 61 -18.91 -9.56 7.02
C GLY A 61 -18.14 -8.57 6.15
N ALA A 62 -18.77 -8.14 5.06
CA ALA A 62 -18.22 -7.10 4.19
C ALA A 62 -18.11 -5.76 4.94
N ALA A 63 -16.95 -5.14 4.87
CA ALA A 63 -16.65 -3.83 5.46
C ALA A 63 -16.42 -2.79 4.36
N LYS A 64 -16.78 -1.54 4.65
CA LYS A 64 -16.55 -0.39 3.76
C LYS A 64 -15.83 0.72 4.53
N VAL A 65 -14.85 1.34 3.89
CA VAL A 65 -14.17 2.52 4.42
C VAL A 65 -15.14 3.71 4.36
N VAL A 66 -15.40 4.34 5.50
CA VAL A 66 -16.33 5.47 5.62
C VAL A 66 -15.61 6.81 5.81
N ALA A 67 -14.38 6.80 6.33
CA ALA A 67 -13.57 8.00 6.55
C ALA A 67 -12.08 7.64 6.57
N CYS A 68 -11.24 8.62 6.25
CA CYS A 68 -9.78 8.58 6.42
C CYS A 68 -9.36 9.74 7.33
N ILE A 69 -8.45 9.47 8.27
CA ILE A 69 -7.88 10.49 9.16
C ILE A 69 -6.43 10.67 8.74
N GLU A 70 -6.08 11.87 8.26
CA GLU A 70 -4.74 12.19 7.76
C GLU A 70 -4.02 13.24 8.63
N ASP A 71 -4.74 13.89 9.56
CA ASP A 71 -4.16 14.91 10.44
C ASP A 71 -3.16 14.27 11.43
N PRO A 72 -1.88 14.69 11.41
CA PRO A 72 -0.83 14.09 12.24
C PRO A 72 -1.03 14.34 13.73
N VAL A 73 -1.67 15.44 14.13
CA VAL A 73 -1.97 15.74 15.53
C VAL A 73 -3.03 14.77 16.02
N VAL A 74 -4.11 14.59 15.26
CA VAL A 74 -5.20 13.66 15.60
C VAL A 74 -4.70 12.22 15.68
N ILE A 75 -3.89 11.79 14.70
CA ILE A 75 -3.28 10.45 14.69
C ILE A 75 -2.46 10.23 15.97
N LYS A 76 -1.60 11.19 16.35
CA LYS A 76 -0.78 11.10 17.57
C LYS A 76 -1.64 10.99 18.83
N THR A 77 -2.70 11.78 18.92
CA THR A 77 -3.61 11.74 20.07
C THR A 77 -4.30 10.38 20.19
N ILE A 78 -4.75 9.79 19.08
CA ILE A 78 -5.36 8.45 19.06
C ILE A 78 -4.35 7.40 19.52
N LEU A 79 -3.14 7.41 18.95
CA LEU A 79 -2.09 6.44 19.30
C LEU A 79 -1.72 6.52 20.78
N ALA A 80 -1.49 7.72 21.32
CA ALA A 80 -1.19 7.91 22.74
C ALA A 80 -2.30 7.38 23.66
N HIS A 81 -3.57 7.50 23.24
CA HIS A 81 -4.69 6.95 23.99
C HIS A 81 -4.71 5.41 23.95
N ILE A 82 -4.40 4.79 22.81
CA ILE A 82 -4.34 3.33 22.67
C ILE A 82 -3.21 2.74 23.53
N GLU A 83 -2.02 3.35 23.49
CA GLU A 83 -0.85 2.93 24.27
C GLU A 83 -1.13 2.95 25.78
N LYS A 84 -1.83 3.97 26.27
CA LYS A 84 -2.21 4.06 27.68
C LYS A 84 -3.18 2.95 28.12
N ASN A 85 -4.02 2.47 27.21
CA ASN A 85 -5.11 1.54 27.51
C ASN A 85 -4.83 0.08 27.13
N THR A 86 -3.73 -0.20 26.44
CA THR A 86 -3.34 -1.55 26.02
C THR A 86 -2.06 -1.97 26.76
N PRO A 87 -2.09 -2.99 27.64
CA PRO A 87 -0.85 -3.54 28.18
C PRO A 87 -0.01 -4.10 27.03
N MET A 88 1.27 -3.73 26.99
CA MET A 88 2.19 -4.00 25.90
C MET A 88 2.29 -5.49 25.55
N ASP A 89 1.52 -5.95 24.57
CA ASP A 89 1.90 -7.05 23.70
C ASP A 89 1.22 -6.89 22.34
N SER A 90 1.88 -6.16 21.45
CA SER A 90 1.64 -6.34 20.03
C SER A 90 2.99 -6.72 19.43
N GLY A 91 3.34 -8.00 19.53
CA GLY A 91 4.50 -8.66 18.93
C GLY A 91 4.60 -8.57 17.39
N VAL A 92 4.19 -7.45 16.80
CA VAL A 92 4.44 -7.10 15.40
C VAL A 92 5.92 -6.75 15.26
N GLN A 93 6.74 -7.78 15.08
CA GLN A 93 8.13 -7.65 14.68
C GLN A 93 8.14 -7.10 13.24
N ILE A 94 8.49 -5.83 13.08
CA ILE A 94 8.72 -5.27 11.74
C ILE A 94 9.98 -5.94 11.21
N PRO A 95 9.92 -6.68 10.08
CA PRO A 95 11.12 -7.29 9.52
C PRO A 95 12.14 -6.20 9.17
N GLU A 96 13.40 -6.45 9.52
CA GLU A 96 14.48 -5.52 9.22
C GLU A 96 14.49 -5.18 7.72
N GLY A 97 14.65 -3.90 7.42
CA GLY A 97 14.72 -3.43 6.04
C GLY A 97 15.85 -4.15 5.32
N ARG A 98 15.53 -4.86 4.22
CA ARG A 98 16.56 -5.53 3.41
C ARG A 98 17.57 -4.49 2.91
N GLY A 99 18.82 -4.66 3.34
CA GLY A 99 19.94 -3.88 2.82
C GLY A 99 20.15 -4.10 1.31
N PRO A 100 20.86 -3.19 0.62
CA PRO A 100 21.16 -3.35 -0.79
C PRO A 100 21.97 -4.65 -1.04
N PRO A 101 21.80 -5.29 -2.21
CA PRO A 101 22.54 -6.51 -2.54
C PRO A 101 24.05 -6.26 -2.45
N GLN A 102 24.77 -7.17 -1.80
CA GLN A 102 26.20 -7.05 -1.61
C GLN A 102 26.93 -7.20 -2.95
N ALA A 103 27.65 -6.16 -3.36
CA ALA A 103 28.33 -6.11 -4.67
C ALA A 103 29.40 -7.20 -4.84
N SER A 104 29.91 -7.76 -3.74
CA SER A 104 30.90 -8.84 -3.71
C SER A 104 30.39 -10.18 -4.21
N LEU A 105 29.08 -10.35 -4.40
CA LEU A 105 28.48 -11.60 -4.90
C LEU A 105 28.39 -11.67 -6.44
N PHE A 106 28.89 -10.66 -7.14
CA PHE A 106 28.88 -10.56 -8.60
C PHE A 106 30.29 -10.51 -9.23
N SER A 107 31.30 -11.08 -8.56
CA SER A 107 32.65 -11.30 -9.11
C SER A 107 32.81 -12.72 -9.62
#